data_AF-A0A931AK07-F1
#
_entry.id   AF-A0A931AK07-F1
#
_cell.length_a   1.000
_cell.length_b   1.000
_cell.length_c   1.000
_cell.angle_alpha   90.00
_cell.angle_beta   90.00
_cell.angle_gamma   90.00
#
_symmetry.space_group_name_H-M   'P 1'
#
loop_
_entity.id
_entity.type
_entity.pdbx_description
1 polymer ?
#
loop_
_entity_poly.entity_id
_entity_poly.type
_entity_poly.pdbx_seq_one_letter_code
_entity_poly.pdbx_strand_id
1 'polypeptide(L)'
;MTERAGGPVSRPADVRRPRFGGRRPSRTGRIAAGLVVPLIVLAAWQVAATAGVFTPAQLPAPSAVLAAVAELARRGELWQHVAISGQRVLLGFAAGASAGVVLGAVRWAGLRQAAAGSRVTLWPRASSLAISRWVSFSGSLRMVNAPA
;
A
#
# COMPACT_ATOMS: atom_id res chain seq x y z
N MET A 1 -29.18 58.64 -42.19
CA MET A 1 -28.02 58.49 -43.09
C MET A 1 -26.81 58.29 -42.19
N THR A 2 -26.50 57.08 -41.73
CA THR A 2 -25.91 55.99 -42.50
C THR A 2 -26.23 54.62 -41.91
N GLU A 3 -26.77 53.78 -42.77
CA GLU A 3 -26.77 52.33 -42.75
C GLU A 3 -25.34 51.78 -42.61
N ARG A 4 -25.12 50.82 -41.71
CA ARG A 4 -24.10 49.79 -41.88
C ARG A 4 -24.63 48.46 -41.37
N ALA A 5 -25.05 47.67 -42.34
CA ALA A 5 -25.32 46.25 -42.25
C ALA A 5 -24.19 45.53 -41.50
N GLY A 6 -24.45 45.12 -40.26
CA GLY A 6 -23.73 44.02 -39.64
C GLY A 6 -24.17 42.73 -40.32
N GLY A 7 -23.40 42.27 -41.31
CA GLY A 7 -23.66 41.02 -42.02
C GLY A 7 -23.77 39.83 -41.05
N PRO A 8 -24.44 38.73 -41.45
CA PRO A 8 -24.59 37.56 -40.60
C PRO A 8 -23.20 37.07 -40.20
N VAL A 9 -22.90 37.15 -38.91
CA VAL A 9 -21.68 36.59 -38.34
C VAL A 9 -21.74 35.09 -38.58
N SER A 10 -21.05 34.62 -39.61
CA SER A 10 -20.85 33.20 -39.88
C SER A 10 -20.11 32.62 -38.68
N ARG A 11 -20.85 32.01 -37.75
CA ARG A 11 -20.29 31.31 -36.60
C ARG A 11 -19.31 30.27 -37.13
N PRO A 12 -18.10 30.17 -36.57
CA PRO A 12 -17.16 29.12 -36.96
C PRO A 12 -17.87 27.77 -36.85
N ALA A 13 -17.76 26.98 -37.92
CA ALA A 13 -18.42 25.69 -38.07
C ALA A 13 -18.36 24.89 -36.76
N ASP A 14 -19.52 24.40 -36.33
CA ASP A 14 -19.68 23.50 -35.18
C ASP A 14 -18.65 22.36 -35.30
N VAL A 15 -17.58 22.46 -34.53
CA VAL A 15 -16.58 21.40 -34.40
C VAL A 15 -17.28 20.28 -33.67
N ARG A 16 -17.94 19.39 -34.42
CA ARG A 16 -18.51 18.14 -33.93
C ARG A 16 -17.39 17.35 -33.28
N ARG A 17 -17.23 17.52 -31.96
CA ARG A 17 -16.30 16.71 -31.19
C ARG A 17 -16.70 15.25 -31.38
N PRO A 18 -15.78 14.36 -31.79
CA PRO A 18 -16.08 12.94 -31.85
C PRO A 18 -16.52 12.51 -30.45
N ARG A 19 -17.81 12.19 -30.32
CA ARG A 19 -18.36 11.59 -29.11
C ARG A 19 -17.80 10.18 -29.04
N PHE A 20 -16.62 10.04 -28.46
CA PHE A 20 -16.15 8.75 -27.94
C PHE A 20 -17.00 8.41 -26.72
N GLY A 21 -18.26 8.02 -26.98
CA GLY A 21 -19.13 7.35 -26.03
C GLY A 21 -18.62 5.94 -25.80
N GLY A 22 -17.44 5.81 -25.21
CA GLY A 22 -16.96 4.53 -24.72
C GLY A 22 -17.94 4.03 -23.67
N ARG A 23 -18.65 2.94 -23.97
CA ARG A 23 -19.42 2.18 -22.98
C ARG A 23 -18.44 1.88 -21.84
N ARG A 24 -18.54 2.63 -20.73
CA ARG A 24 -17.78 2.34 -19.53
C ARG A 24 -18.22 0.93 -19.11
N PRO A 25 -17.32 -0.07 -19.11
CA PRO A 25 -17.72 -1.42 -18.73
C PRO A 25 -18.31 -1.34 -17.32
N SER A 26 -19.51 -1.87 -17.15
CA SER A 26 -20.18 -1.94 -15.84
C SER A 26 -19.24 -2.62 -14.84
N ARG A 27 -19.35 -2.32 -13.54
CA ARG A 27 -18.54 -2.99 -12.50
C ARG A 27 -18.58 -4.52 -12.66
N THR A 28 -19.74 -5.06 -13.02
CA THR A 28 -19.97 -6.47 -13.34
C THR A 28 -19.11 -6.96 -14.50
N GLY A 29 -19.00 -6.19 -15.60
CA GLY A 29 -18.14 -6.54 -16.73
C GLY A 29 -16.66 -6.57 -16.39
N ARG A 30 -16.19 -5.69 -15.49
CA ARG A 30 -14.79 -5.73 -15.01
C ARG A 30 -14.52 -6.89 -14.07
N ILE A 31 -15.45 -7.21 -13.17
CA ILE A 31 -15.33 -8.35 -12.26
C ILE A 31 -15.36 -9.67 -13.06
N ALA A 32 -16.30 -9.79 -14.01
CA ALA A 32 -16.39 -10.95 -14.89
C ALA A 32 -15.10 -11.13 -15.72
N ALA A 33 -14.56 -10.05 -16.29
CA ALA A 33 -13.28 -10.08 -17.00
C ALA A 33 -12.11 -10.49 -16.08
N GLY A 34 -12.11 -10.05 -14.81
CA GLY A 34 -11.11 -10.44 -13.81
C GLY A 34 -11.19 -11.91 -13.39
N LEU A 35 -12.37 -12.53 -13.49
CA LEU A 35 -12.57 -13.96 -13.16
C LEU A 35 -12.15 -14.91 -14.29
N VAL A 36 -11.93 -14.41 -15.51
CA VAL A 36 -11.49 -15.25 -16.64
C VAL A 36 -10.14 -15.90 -16.35
N VAL A 37 -9.18 -15.13 -15.84
CA VAL A 37 -7.83 -15.64 -15.51
C VAL A 37 -7.87 -16.77 -14.48
N PRO A 38 -8.47 -16.61 -13.29
CA PRO A 38 -8.51 -17.70 -12.30
C PRO A 38 -9.30 -18.91 -12.80
N LEU A 39 -10.36 -18.72 -13.59
CA LEU A 39 -11.11 -19.84 -14.19
C LEU A 39 -10.27 -20.64 -15.19
N ILE A 40 -9.49 -19.97 -16.03
CA ILE A 40 -8.56 -20.64 -16.96
C ILE A 40 -7.50 -21.41 -16.18
N VAL A 41 -6.94 -20.83 -15.12
CA VAL A 41 -5.95 -21.51 -14.26
C VAL A 41 -6.56 -22.75 -13.60
N LEU A 42 -7.78 -22.64 -13.06
CA LEU A 42 -8.53 -23.77 -12.49
C LEU A 42 -8.80 -24.87 -13.52
N ALA A 43 -9.20 -24.50 -14.74
CA ALA A 43 -9.45 -25.45 -15.82
C ALA A 43 -8.16 -26.15 -16.27
N ALA A 44 -7.08 -25.39 -16.46
CA ALA A 44 -5.76 -25.95 -16.79
C ALA A 44 -5.27 -26.89 -15.69
N TRP A 45 -5.49 -26.52 -14.42
CA TRP A 45 -5.14 -27.35 -13.27
C TRP A 45 -5.99 -28.64 -13.22
N GLN A 46 -7.29 -28.56 -13.47
CA GLN A 46 -8.15 -29.74 -13.57
C GLN A 46 -7.65 -30.67 -14.68
N VAL A 47 -7.35 -30.14 -15.88
CA VAL A 47 -6.83 -30.94 -17.00
C VAL A 47 -5.49 -31.58 -16.63
N ALA A 48 -4.57 -30.83 -16.04
CA ALA A 48 -3.27 -31.33 -15.60
C ALA A 48 -3.39 -32.44 -14.53
N ALA A 49 -4.34 -32.30 -13.59
CA ALA A 49 -4.61 -33.30 -12.57
C ALA A 49 -5.29 -34.55 -13.13
N THR A 50 -6.15 -34.42 -14.14
CA THR A 50 -6.86 -35.56 -14.77
C THR A 50 -6.06 -36.24 -15.89
N ALA A 51 -5.00 -35.62 -16.39
CA ALA A 51 -4.16 -36.15 -17.47
C ALA A 51 -3.35 -37.41 -17.09
N GLY A 52 -3.42 -37.87 -15.82
CA GLY A 52 -2.77 -39.11 -15.36
C GLY A 52 -1.25 -39.05 -15.27
N VAL A 53 -0.66 -37.87 -15.50
CA VAL A 53 0.80 -37.61 -15.42
C VAL A 53 1.29 -37.55 -13.97
N PHE A 54 0.40 -37.28 -13.00
CA PHE A 54 0.72 -37.15 -11.59
C PHE A 54 -0.13 -38.10 -10.74
N THR A 55 0.48 -38.71 -9.73
CA THR A 55 -0.21 -39.58 -8.78
C THR A 55 -1.27 -38.75 -8.02
N PRO A 56 -2.45 -39.29 -7.67
CA PRO A 56 -3.52 -38.56 -6.95
C PRO A 56 -3.08 -37.89 -5.64
N ALA A 57 -1.98 -38.37 -5.04
CA ALA A 57 -1.36 -37.79 -3.85
C ALA A 57 -0.50 -36.54 -4.13
N GLN A 58 -0.05 -36.32 -5.38
CA GLN A 58 0.80 -35.20 -5.78
C GLN A 58 -0.03 -34.02 -6.31
N LEU A 59 -1.09 -34.29 -7.07
CA LEU A 59 -1.98 -33.28 -7.64
C LEU A 59 -3.44 -33.78 -7.61
N PRO A 60 -4.12 -33.71 -6.46
CA PRO A 60 -5.55 -34.04 -6.40
C PRO A 60 -6.33 -33.05 -7.27
N ALA A 61 -7.21 -33.57 -8.11
CA ALA A 61 -8.10 -32.73 -8.93
C ALA A 61 -8.94 -31.83 -8.01
N PRO A 62 -9.22 -30.56 -8.38
CA PRO A 62 -9.99 -29.65 -7.54
C PRO A 62 -11.38 -30.19 -7.16
N SER A 63 -12.01 -31.01 -8.01
CA SER A 63 -13.24 -31.73 -7.65
C SER A 63 -13.07 -32.71 -6.48
N ALA A 64 -11.95 -33.43 -6.45
CA ALA A 64 -11.62 -34.35 -5.36
C ALA A 64 -11.31 -33.61 -4.06
N VAL A 65 -10.68 -32.44 -4.14
CA VAL A 65 -10.46 -31.57 -2.98
C VAL A 65 -11.79 -31.11 -2.39
N LEU A 66 -12.73 -30.66 -3.23
CA LEU A 66 -14.07 -30.25 -2.78
C LEU A 66 -14.85 -31.40 -2.15
N ALA A 67 -14.78 -32.60 -2.74
CA ALA A 67 -15.42 -33.80 -2.18
C ALA A 67 -14.81 -34.17 -0.82
N ALA A 68 -13.48 -34.15 -0.71
CA ALA A 68 -12.80 -34.41 0.56
C ALA A 68 -13.18 -33.38 1.63
N VAL A 69 -13.21 -32.09 1.29
CA VAL A 69 -13.64 -31.03 2.21
C VAL A 69 -15.08 -31.24 2.67
N ALA A 70 -16.01 -31.54 1.77
CA ALA A 70 -17.41 -31.78 2.13
C ALA A 70 -17.57 -33.02 3.04
N GLU A 71 -16.81 -34.07 2.76
CA GLU A 71 -16.81 -35.31 3.54
C GLU A 71 -16.22 -35.11 4.94
N LEU A 72 -15.05 -34.45 5.04
CA LEU A 72 -14.42 -34.07 6.30
C LEU A 72 -15.28 -33.09 7.11
N ALA A 73 -16.00 -32.19 6.44
CA ALA A 73 -16.93 -31.26 7.08
C ALA A 73 -18.13 -31.99 7.68
N ARG A 74 -18.70 -32.99 6.97
CA ARG A 74 -19.80 -33.81 7.47
C ARG A 74 -19.39 -34.67 8.68
N ARG A 75 -18.15 -35.14 8.72
CA ARG A 75 -17.60 -35.92 9.83
C ARG A 75 -17.16 -35.09 11.03
N GLY A 76 -17.13 -33.75 10.91
CA GLY A 76 -16.67 -32.84 11.97
C GLY A 76 -15.14 -32.81 12.17
N GLU A 77 -14.39 -33.69 11.51
CA GLU A 77 -12.92 -33.78 11.61
C GLU A 77 -12.21 -32.58 10.97
N LEU A 78 -12.85 -31.88 10.01
CA LEU A 78 -12.30 -30.67 9.39
C LEU A 78 -11.92 -29.62 10.45
N TRP A 79 -12.81 -29.40 11.42
CA TRP A 79 -12.61 -28.42 12.48
C TRP A 79 -11.47 -28.81 13.41
N GLN A 80 -11.27 -30.10 13.67
CA GLN A 80 -10.18 -30.59 14.50
C GLN A 80 -8.82 -30.35 13.83
N HIS A 81 -8.69 -30.61 12.54
CA HIS A 81 -7.47 -30.32 11.78
C HIS A 81 -7.16 -28.83 11.71
N VAL A 82 -8.18 -28.00 11.48
CA VAL A 82 -8.05 -26.53 11.49
C VAL A 82 -7.66 -26.03 12.88
N ALA A 83 -8.27 -26.56 13.94
CA ALA A 83 -7.97 -26.16 15.32
C ALA A 83 -6.53 -26.50 15.71
N ILE A 84 -6.04 -27.71 15.41
CA ILE A 84 -4.66 -28.11 15.71
C ILE A 84 -3.65 -27.24 14.95
N SER A 85 -3.90 -27.00 13.65
CA SER A 85 -3.06 -26.14 12.82
C SER A 85 -3.06 -24.69 13.33
N GLY A 86 -4.25 -24.16 13.61
CA GLY A 86 -4.45 -22.80 14.13
C GLY A 86 -3.83 -22.59 15.51
N GLN A 87 -3.95 -23.57 16.41
CA GLN A 87 -3.34 -23.52 17.74
C GLN A 87 -1.82 -23.39 17.64
N ARG A 88 -1.16 -24.14 16.74
CA ARG A 88 0.29 -24.01 16.52
C ARG A 88 0.68 -22.60 16.04
N VAL A 89 -0.08 -22.04 15.11
CA VAL A 89 0.17 -20.68 14.60
C VAL A 89 -0.02 -19.64 15.71
N LEU A 90 -1.10 -19.77 16.50
CA LEU A 90 -1.36 -18.87 17.63
C LEU A 90 -0.29 -18.95 18.71
N LEU A 91 0.15 -20.15 19.08
CA LEU A 91 1.21 -20.34 20.07
C LEU A 91 2.56 -19.79 19.57
N GLY A 92 2.92 -20.08 18.32
CA GLY A 92 4.14 -19.53 17.70
C GLY A 92 4.09 -18.01 17.58
N PHE A 93 2.94 -17.45 17.19
CA PHE A 93 2.73 -16.01 17.12
C PHE A 93 2.80 -15.36 18.49
N ALA A 94 2.15 -15.92 19.52
CA ALA A 94 2.18 -15.37 20.88
C ALA A 94 3.61 -15.38 21.45
N ALA A 95 4.36 -16.45 21.24
CA ALA A 95 5.76 -16.54 21.65
C ALA A 95 6.64 -15.53 20.89
N GLY A 96 6.50 -15.45 19.56
CA GLY A 96 7.25 -14.50 18.73
C GLY A 96 6.91 -13.04 19.03
N ALA A 97 5.63 -12.71 19.19
CA ALA A 97 5.15 -11.37 19.51
C ALA A 97 5.63 -10.93 20.90
N SER A 98 5.53 -11.79 21.90
CA SER A 98 6.03 -11.46 23.25
C SER A 98 7.54 -11.24 23.26
N ALA A 99 8.32 -12.12 22.60
CA ALA A 99 9.76 -11.93 22.45
C ALA A 99 10.10 -10.63 21.70
N GLY A 100 9.41 -10.34 20.60
CA GLY A 100 9.61 -9.11 19.82
C GLY A 100 9.28 -7.85 20.61
N VAL A 101 8.20 -7.86 21.39
CA VAL A 101 7.82 -6.75 22.27
C VAL A 101 8.87 -6.54 23.36
N VAL A 102 9.34 -7.61 24.02
CA VAL A 102 10.39 -7.51 25.05
C VAL A 102 11.68 -6.93 24.47
N LEU A 103 12.16 -7.49 23.36
CA LEU A 103 13.39 -7.01 22.71
C LEU A 103 13.25 -5.57 22.21
N GLY A 104 12.10 -5.23 21.62
CA GLY A 104 11.78 -3.87 21.19
C GLY A 104 11.75 -2.89 22.35
N ALA A 105 11.12 -3.26 23.48
CA ALA A 105 11.06 -2.45 24.69
C ALA A 105 12.44 -2.22 25.30
N VAL A 106 13.28 -3.26 25.38
CA VAL A 106 14.68 -3.15 25.84
C VAL A 106 15.47 -2.19 24.94
N ARG A 107 15.36 -2.34 23.62
CA ARG A 107 16.04 -1.47 22.65
C ARG A 107 15.56 -0.03 22.75
N TRP A 108 14.26 0.18 22.90
CA TRP A 108 13.62 1.49 23.05
C TRP A 108 14.08 2.21 24.32
N ALA A 109 14.12 1.51 25.46
CA ALA A 109 14.62 2.06 26.71
C ALA A 109 16.10 2.45 26.63
N GLY A 110 16.91 1.69 25.88
CA GLY A 110 18.31 2.03 25.60
C GLY A 110 18.48 3.28 24.73
N LEU A 111 17.65 3.44 23.68
CA LEU A 111 17.66 4.66 22.84
C LEU A 111 17.29 5.90 23.64
N ARG A 112 16.33 5.78 24.57
CA ARG A 112 15.92 6.89 25.43
C ARG A 112 17.05 7.41 26.32
N GLN A 113 17.93 6.52 26.78
CA GLN A 113 19.08 6.89 27.61
C GLN A 113 20.22 7.50 26.77
N ALA A 114 20.43 7.01 25.55
CA ALA A 114 21.40 7.59 24.63
C ALA A 114 21.05 9.04 24.25
N ALA A 115 19.77 9.36 24.11
CA ALA A 115 19.29 10.72 23.88
C ALA A 115 19.35 11.62 25.14
N ALA A 116 19.23 11.03 26.34
CA ALA A 116 19.41 11.75 27.61
C ALA A 116 20.90 12.04 27.92
N GLY A 117 21.81 11.23 27.39
CA GLY A 117 23.27 11.38 27.59
C GLY A 117 23.97 12.27 26.56
N SER A 118 23.38 12.53 25.40
CA SER A 118 23.97 13.41 24.39
C SER A 118 23.59 14.88 24.63
N ARG A 119 24.05 15.48 25.72
CA ARG A 119 24.45 16.90 25.81
C ARG A 119 23.60 17.92 24.99
N VAL A 120 22.28 17.78 24.92
CA VAL A 120 21.39 18.83 24.41
C VAL A 120 21.40 20.03 25.37
N THR A 121 21.89 19.83 26.60
CA THR A 121 22.20 20.86 27.59
C THR A 121 23.53 21.58 27.40
N LEU A 122 24.39 21.23 26.42
CA LEU A 122 25.55 22.07 26.08
C LEU A 122 25.25 23.16 25.04
N TRP A 123 24.15 23.03 24.29
CA TRP A 123 23.74 24.04 23.32
C TRP A 123 23.37 25.43 23.92
N PRO A 124 22.87 25.59 25.17
CA PRO A 124 22.43 26.91 25.65
C PRO A 124 23.55 27.91 25.97
N ARG A 125 24.81 27.49 26.12
CA ARG A 125 25.92 28.43 26.46
C ARG A 125 26.80 28.81 25.26
N ALA A 126 26.91 27.95 24.25
CA ALA A 126 27.66 28.28 23.03
C ALA A 126 26.88 29.25 22.11
N SER A 127 25.55 29.19 22.17
CA SER A 127 24.67 30.00 21.32
C SER A 127 24.63 31.48 21.74
N SER A 128 24.81 31.83 23.01
CA SER A 128 24.82 33.24 23.43
C SER A 128 26.01 34.03 22.85
N LEU A 129 27.19 33.42 22.76
CA LEU A 129 28.38 34.06 22.18
C LEU A 129 28.38 34.07 20.66
N ALA A 130 27.80 33.04 20.04
CA ALA A 130 27.62 32.99 18.58
C ALA A 130 26.57 34.00 18.11
N ILE A 131 25.46 34.17 18.85
CA ILE A 131 24.39 35.11 18.54
C ILE A 131 24.87 36.55 18.75
N SER A 132 25.58 36.85 19.84
CA SER A 132 26.15 38.20 20.04
C SER A 132 27.20 38.55 18.98
N ARG A 133 28.05 37.60 18.55
CA ARG A 133 28.98 37.82 17.43
C ARG A 133 28.26 38.00 16.09
N TRP A 134 27.19 37.25 15.83
CA TRP A 134 26.43 37.35 14.59
C TRP A 134 25.64 38.67 14.50
N VAL A 135 25.01 39.09 15.60
CA VAL A 135 24.31 40.39 15.69
C VAL A 135 25.28 41.56 15.53
N SER A 136 26.46 41.50 16.17
CA SER A 136 27.51 42.51 16.01
C SER A 136 28.05 42.56 14.57
N PHE A 137 28.27 41.41 13.93
CA PHE A 137 28.68 41.32 12.52
C PHE A 137 27.62 41.88 11.56
N SER A 138 26.33 41.60 11.80
CA SER A 138 25.22 42.08 10.96
C SER A 138 24.98 43.60 11.06
N GLY A 139 25.31 44.21 12.21
CA GLY A 139 25.26 45.67 12.38
C GLY A 139 26.32 46.42 11.54
N SER A 140 27.50 45.84 11.37
CA SER A 140 28.61 46.44 10.61
C SER A 140 28.26 46.63 9.11
N LEU A 141 27.44 45.74 8.55
CA LEU A 141 27.02 45.80 7.14
C LEU A 141 26.06 46.95 6.82
N ARG A 142 25.46 47.61 7.82
CA ARG A 142 24.60 48.80 7.58
C ARG A 142 25.38 50.10 7.47
N MET A 143 26.63 50.17 7.96
CA MET A 143 27.42 51.41 7.91
C MET A 143 28.18 51.60 6.59
N VAL A 144 28.28 50.56 5.76
CA VAL A 144 28.96 50.63 4.44
C VAL A 144 28.04 51.14 3.33
N ASN A 145 26.72 51.25 3.55
CA ASN A 145 25.75 51.68 2.54
C ASN A 145 24.94 52.91 2.99
N ALA A 146 25.62 53.92 3.53
CA ALA A 146 25.03 55.25 3.72
C ALA A 146 25.31 56.07 2.44
N PRO A 147 24.29 56.50 1.67
CA PRO A 147 24.51 57.42 0.56
C PRO A 147 24.92 58.78 1.12
N ALA A 148 26.04 59.31 0.62
CA ALA A 148 26.50 60.68 0.86
C ALA A 148 25.60 61.70 0.15
#